data_AF-A0A258C460-F1
#
_entry.id   AF-A0A258C460-F1
#
_cell.length_a   1.000
_cell.length_b   1.000
_cell.length_c   1.000
_cell.angle_alpha   90.00
_cell.angle_beta   90.00
_cell.angle_gamma   90.00
#
_symmetry.space_group_name_H-M   'P 1'
#
loop_
_entity.id
_entity.type
_entity.pdbx_description
1 polymer ?
#
loop_
_entity_poly.entity_id
_entity_poly.type
_entity_poly.pdbx_seq_one_letter_code
_entity_poly.pdbx_strand_id
1 'polypeptide(L)'
;YYELLDNALVQLDLGVAAKHLRGKIGIQSNQRNALQDVSQWLPLLYLDTQVALPATGLDIFASGQATRFQDSHYYDVQAGIGYQLIDNLLVDVRLKLGYRAIDMQLDDLDNLYAELKFNGVFAGIAVHF
;
A
#
# COMPACT_ATOMS: atom_id res chain seq x y z
N TYR A 1 12.87 -3.78 5.92
CA TYR A 1 12.40 -2.64 6.74
C TYR A 1 13.16 -2.70 8.07
N TYR A 2 12.99 -1.72 8.94
CA TYR A 2 13.58 -1.66 10.28
C TYR A 2 12.46 -1.70 11.31
N GLU A 3 12.54 -2.64 12.24
CA GLU A 3 11.61 -2.81 13.35
C GLU A 3 12.06 -1.87 14.47
N LEU A 4 11.35 -0.76 14.66
CA LEU A 4 11.66 0.21 15.72
C LEU A 4 11.17 -0.27 17.07
N LEU A 5 10.00 -0.93 17.08
CA LEU A 5 9.44 -1.60 18.25
C LEU A 5 8.86 -2.93 17.79
N ASP A 6 9.26 -4.00 18.45
CA ASP A 6 8.66 -5.31 18.27
C ASP A 6 8.45 -5.95 19.65
N ASN A 7 7.21 -5.89 20.13
CA ASN A 7 6.78 -6.65 21.30
C ASN A 7 5.37 -7.18 21.09
N ALA A 8 4.96 -8.13 21.95
CA ALA A 8 3.68 -8.81 21.85
C ALA A 8 2.44 -7.88 21.83
N LEU A 9 2.58 -6.62 22.26
CA LEU A 9 1.50 -5.64 22.31
C LEU A 9 1.61 -4.57 21.23
N VAL A 10 2.81 -4.12 20.87
CA VAL A 10 3.06 -2.96 20.02
C VAL A 10 4.14 -3.29 19.00
N GLN A 11 3.80 -3.05 17.73
CA GLN A 11 4.71 -3.18 16.60
C GLN A 11 4.79 -1.84 15.85
N LEU A 12 6.01 -1.46 15.46
CA LEU A 12 6.31 -0.24 14.70
C LEU A 12 7.41 -0.53 13.70
N ASP A 13 7.04 -0.55 12.43
CA ASP A 13 7.96 -0.81 11.33
C ASP A 13 8.13 0.43 10.47
N LEU A 14 9.38 0.76 10.15
CA LEU A 14 9.72 1.83 9.21
C LEU A 14 10.62 1.26 8.12
N GLY A 15 10.31 1.54 6.86
CA GLY A 15 11.07 0.96 5.76
C GLY A 15 11.08 1.79 4.50
N VAL A 16 11.82 1.28 3.53
CA VAL A 16 11.73 1.67 2.13
C VAL A 16 11.13 0.53 1.33
N ALA A 17 10.33 0.86 0.33
CA ALA A 17 9.76 -0.07 -0.63
C ALA A 17 9.94 0.47 -2.04
N ALA A 18 9.67 -0.34 -3.05
CA ALA A 18 9.62 0.09 -4.43
C ALA A 18 8.32 -0.42 -5.08
N LYS A 19 7.58 0.46 -5.74
CA LYS A 19 6.36 0.11 -6.48
C LYS A 19 6.62 0.15 -7.97
N HIS A 20 6.33 -0.96 -8.66
CA HIS A 20 6.43 -1.06 -10.11
C HIS A 20 5.07 -0.75 -10.75
N LEU A 21 4.98 0.37 -11.46
CA LEU A 21 3.82 0.76 -12.25
C LEU A 21 3.98 0.27 -13.68
N ARG A 22 3.02 -0.50 -14.17
CA ARG A 22 2.97 -0.97 -15.56
C ARG A 22 1.60 -0.72 -16.16
N GLY A 23 1.56 -0.14 -17.35
CA GLY A 23 0.32 0.18 -18.05
C GLY A 23 0.50 0.28 -19.56
N LYS A 24 -0.60 0.31 -20.29
CA LYS A 24 -0.63 0.56 -21.74
C LYS A 24 -1.51 1.77 -22.01
N ILE A 25 -0.96 2.76 -22.69
CA ILE A 25 -1.69 3.95 -23.12
C ILE A 25 -2.08 3.75 -24.58
N GLY A 26 -3.39 3.77 -24.86
CA GLY A 26 -3.92 3.78 -26.21
C GLY A 26 -4.14 5.20 -26.68
N ILE A 27 -3.45 5.60 -27.76
CA ILE A 27 -3.70 6.85 -28.47
C ILE A 27 -4.52 6.51 -29.70
N GLN A 28 -5.76 7.03 -29.76
CA GLN A 28 -6.63 6.87 -30.92
C GLN A 28 -6.77 8.22 -31.62
N SER A 29 -6.34 8.28 -32.89
CA SER A 29 -6.51 9.45 -33.74
C SER A 29 -7.03 9.02 -35.12
N ASN A 30 -8.24 9.46 -35.46
CA ASN A 30 -8.94 9.14 -36.71
C ASN A 30 -8.88 7.63 -37.07
N GLN A 31 -7.91 7.21 -37.89
CA GLN A 31 -7.70 5.82 -38.35
C GLN A 31 -6.41 5.15 -37.83
N ARG A 32 -5.71 5.76 -36.87
CA ARG A 32 -4.49 5.20 -36.26
C ARG A 32 -4.70 4.96 -34.78
N ASN A 33 -4.41 3.72 -34.39
CA ASN A 33 -4.27 3.33 -33.00
C ASN A 33 -2.77 3.14 -32.74
N ALA A 34 -2.24 3.84 -31.75
CA ALA A 34 -0.91 3.59 -31.20
C ALA A 34 -1.07 3.10 -29.77
N LEU A 35 -0.33 2.04 -29.41
CA LEU A 35 -0.23 1.56 -28.04
C LEU A 35 1.18 1.87 -27.56
N GLN A 36 1.28 2.60 -26.45
CA GLN A 36 2.54 2.88 -25.79
C GLN A 36 2.57 2.13 -24.45
N ASP A 37 3.59 1.31 -24.25
CA ASP A 37 3.85 0.69 -22.95
C ASP A 37 4.50 1.70 -22.01
N VAL A 38 4.08 1.67 -20.74
CA VAL A 38 4.64 2.48 -19.66
C VAL A 38 5.06 1.55 -18.53
N SER A 39 6.28 1.75 -18.01
CA SER A 39 6.86 0.95 -16.92
C SER A 39 7.76 1.81 -16.04
N GLN A 40 7.34 2.09 -14.80
CA GLN A 40 8.08 2.95 -13.86
C GLN A 40 8.27 2.33 -12.48
N TRP A 41 9.40 2.63 -11.83
CA TRP A 41 9.65 2.27 -10.44
C TRP A 41 9.55 3.51 -9.54
N LEU A 42 8.74 3.40 -8.48
CA LEU A 42 8.56 4.43 -7.48
C LEU A 42 9.20 3.99 -6.17
N PRO A 43 10.29 4.61 -5.70
CA PRO A 43 10.79 4.38 -4.35
C PRO A 43 9.79 4.98 -3.35
N LEU A 44 9.53 4.28 -2.26
CA LEU A 44 8.52 4.63 -1.26
C LEU A 44 9.16 4.57 0.13
N LEU A 45 8.76 5.50 1.00
CA LEU A 45 8.86 5.30 2.44
C LEU A 45 7.61 4.58 2.91
N TYR A 46 7.75 3.66 3.85
CA TYR A 46 6.68 2.86 4.43
C TYR A 46 6.74 2.91 5.95
N LEU A 47 5.57 2.97 6.58
CA LEU A 47 5.36 2.92 8.02
C LEU A 47 4.23 1.94 8.31
N ASP A 48 4.43 1.04 9.27
CA ASP A 48 3.40 0.17 9.82
C ASP A 48 3.35 0.31 11.33
N THR A 49 2.14 0.33 11.87
CA THR A 49 1.90 0.37 13.30
C THR A 49 0.77 -0.57 13.65
N GLN A 50 0.97 -1.35 14.71
CA GLN A 50 -0.04 -2.25 15.23
C GLN A 50 -0.04 -2.23 16.75
N VAL A 51 -1.23 -2.25 17.34
CA VAL A 51 -1.44 -2.47 18.77
C VAL A 51 -2.39 -3.65 18.96
N ALA A 52 -1.88 -4.73 19.52
CA ALA A 52 -2.65 -5.94 19.80
C ALA A 52 -3.45 -5.79 21.11
N LEU A 53 -4.59 -6.48 21.19
CA LEU A 53 -5.39 -6.62 22.40
C LEU A 53 -5.07 -7.97 23.08
N PRO A 54 -4.52 -7.97 24.30
CA PRO A 54 -4.09 -9.19 24.98
C PRO A 54 -5.18 -10.26 25.05
N ALA A 55 -4.82 -11.51 24.78
CA ALA A 55 -5.68 -12.69 24.87
C ALA A 55 -6.95 -12.69 23.97
N THR A 56 -7.03 -11.82 22.94
CA THR A 56 -8.20 -11.76 22.05
C THR A 56 -7.91 -12.09 20.58
N GLY A 57 -6.63 -12.02 20.15
CA GLY A 57 -6.28 -12.09 18.74
C GLY A 57 -6.72 -10.87 17.92
N LEU A 58 -7.30 -9.84 18.54
CA LEU A 58 -7.67 -8.60 17.89
C LEU A 58 -6.51 -7.61 17.93
N ASP A 59 -6.42 -6.75 16.93
CA ASP A 59 -5.52 -5.62 16.90
C ASP A 59 -6.17 -4.40 16.27
N ILE A 60 -5.64 -3.21 16.59
CA ILE A 60 -5.80 -2.03 15.78
C ILE A 60 -4.52 -1.82 14.98
N PHE A 61 -4.64 -1.37 13.74
CA PHE A 61 -3.48 -1.05 12.91
C PHE A 61 -3.66 0.28 12.20
N ALA A 62 -2.53 0.91 11.89
CA ALA A 62 -2.44 1.99 10.94
C ALA A 62 -1.15 1.81 10.13
N SER A 63 -1.24 1.90 8.81
CA SER A 63 -0.08 1.79 7.94
C SER A 63 -0.16 2.77 6.78
N GLY A 64 0.99 3.10 6.22
CA GLY A 64 1.06 4.03 5.11
C GLY A 64 2.34 3.90 4.33
N GLN A 65 2.27 4.27 3.06
CA GLN A 65 3.42 4.37 2.18
C GLN A 65 3.30 5.61 1.31
N ALA A 66 4.43 6.28 1.09
CA ALA A 66 4.46 7.57 0.43
C ALA A 66 5.72 7.77 -0.42
N THR A 67 5.57 8.51 -1.51
CA THR A 67 6.69 9.16 -2.20
C THR A 67 6.26 10.47 -2.82
N ARG A 68 7.22 11.34 -3.04
CA ARG A 68 7.02 12.61 -3.73
C ARG A 68 8.27 12.94 -4.52
N PHE A 69 8.08 13.28 -5.78
CA PHE A 69 9.15 13.71 -6.68
C PHE A 69 8.61 14.78 -7.62
N GLN A 70 9.14 16.00 -7.52
CA GLN A 70 8.65 17.16 -8.27
C GLN A 70 7.12 17.34 -8.10
N ASP A 71 6.38 17.34 -9.21
CA ASP A 71 4.92 17.46 -9.26
C ASP A 71 4.19 16.09 -9.19
N SER A 72 4.95 14.98 -9.08
CA SER A 72 4.41 13.64 -8.88
C SER A 72 4.39 13.23 -7.39
N HIS A 73 3.30 12.60 -6.95
CA HIS A 73 3.20 11.98 -5.63
C HIS A 73 2.41 10.67 -5.64
N TYR A 74 2.70 9.82 -4.67
CA TYR A 74 1.89 8.66 -4.32
C TYR A 74 1.74 8.63 -2.81
N TYR A 75 0.52 8.69 -2.31
CA TYR A 75 0.16 8.56 -0.91
C TYR A 75 -0.87 7.44 -0.77
N ASP A 76 -0.64 6.53 0.16
CA ASP A 76 -1.52 5.40 0.42
C ASP A 76 -1.48 5.12 1.92
N VAL A 77 -2.62 5.32 2.57
CA VAL A 77 -2.76 5.21 4.02
C VAL A 77 -3.99 4.39 4.35
N GLN A 78 -3.89 3.59 5.40
CA GLN A 78 -4.97 2.76 5.88
C GLN A 78 -4.93 2.61 7.39
N ALA A 79 -6.10 2.45 7.99
CA ALA A 79 -6.24 2.11 9.39
C ALA A 79 -7.49 1.25 9.61
N GLY A 80 -7.49 0.45 10.66
CA GLY A 80 -8.60 -0.44 10.94
C GLY A 80 -8.35 -1.39 12.10
N ILE A 81 -9.13 -2.47 12.09
CA ILE A 81 -9.03 -3.58 13.03
C ILE A 81 -8.56 -4.85 12.31
N GLY A 82 -7.70 -5.61 12.98
CA GLY A 82 -7.27 -6.93 12.57
C GLY A 82 -7.82 -8.01 13.49
N TYR A 83 -8.00 -9.22 12.96
CA TYR A 83 -8.27 -10.42 13.73
C TYR A 83 -7.40 -11.57 13.26
N GLN A 84 -6.61 -12.11 14.19
CA GLN A 84 -5.73 -13.25 13.99
C GLN A 84 -6.56 -14.53 13.85
N LEU A 85 -6.68 -15.05 12.62
CA LEU A 85 -7.47 -16.24 12.33
C LEU A 85 -6.67 -17.52 12.55
N ILE A 86 -5.41 -17.53 12.13
CA ILE A 86 -4.48 -18.65 12.30
C ILE A 86 -3.18 -18.09 12.83
N ASP A 87 -2.73 -18.61 13.97
CA ASP A 87 -1.44 -18.29 14.57
C ASP A 87 -0.67 -19.60 14.76
N ASN A 88 0.32 -19.85 13.90
CA ASN A 88 1.20 -21.00 14.01
C ASN A 88 2.61 -20.66 13.50
N LEU A 89 3.56 -21.57 13.76
CA LEU A 89 4.98 -21.35 13.46
C LEU A 89 5.32 -21.18 11.96
N LEU A 90 4.46 -21.67 11.06
CA LEU A 90 4.72 -21.69 9.61
C LEU A 90 3.92 -20.65 8.84
N VAL A 91 2.73 -20.29 9.32
CA VAL A 91 1.80 -19.38 8.67
C VAL A 91 0.98 -18.64 9.72
N ASP A 92 0.97 -17.33 9.56
CA ASP A 92 0.04 -16.40 10.20
C ASP A 92 -1.01 -15.97 9.15
N VAL A 93 -2.30 -16.07 9.51
CA VAL A 93 -3.40 -15.53 8.69
C VAL A 93 -4.22 -14.55 9.50
N ARG A 94 -4.38 -13.35 8.98
CA ARG A 94 -5.14 -12.26 9.61
C ARG A 94 -6.23 -11.71 8.70
N LEU A 95 -7.42 -11.51 9.28
CA LEU A 95 -8.49 -10.74 8.65
C LEU A 95 -8.32 -9.26 8.99
N LYS A 96 -8.49 -8.37 8.01
CA LYS A 96 -8.43 -6.92 8.19
C LYS A 96 -9.74 -6.28 7.74
N LEU A 97 -10.27 -5.36 8.55
CA LEU A 97 -11.39 -4.50 8.21
C LEU A 97 -11.00 -3.05 8.54
N GLY A 98 -11.15 -2.14 7.60
CA GLY A 98 -10.71 -0.77 7.83
C GLY A 98 -11.13 0.20 6.75
N TYR A 99 -10.46 1.35 6.76
CA TYR A 99 -10.60 2.40 5.76
C TYR A 99 -9.25 2.65 5.11
N ARG A 100 -9.24 2.88 3.80
CA ARG A 100 -8.04 3.15 3.02
C ARG A 100 -8.26 4.39 2.16
N ALA A 101 -7.23 5.22 2.04
CA ALA A 101 -7.19 6.36 1.15
C ALA A 101 -5.92 6.31 0.30
N ILE A 102 -6.08 6.48 -1.01
CA ILE A 102 -5.01 6.54 -2.00
C ILE A 102 -5.15 7.85 -2.76
N ASP A 103 -4.08 8.61 -2.83
CA ASP A 103 -3.95 9.80 -3.67
C ASP A 103 -2.65 9.66 -4.49
N MET A 104 -2.81 9.51 -5.80
CA MET A 104 -1.70 9.39 -6.73
C MET A 104 -1.88 10.42 -7.84
N GLN A 105 -0.82 11.19 -8.05
CA GLN A 105 -0.69 12.08 -9.19
C GLN A 105 0.68 11.82 -9.81
N LEU A 106 0.68 11.47 -11.09
CA LEU A 106 1.88 11.31 -11.89
C LEU A 106 1.85 12.39 -12.95
N ASP A 107 2.85 13.25 -12.91
CA ASP A 107 3.06 14.36 -13.83
C ASP A 107 4.41 14.16 -14.51
N ASP A 108 4.38 13.93 -15.82
CA ASP A 108 5.52 13.65 -16.68
C ASP A 108 6.52 12.60 -16.15
N LEU A 109 6.03 11.53 -15.50
CA LEU A 109 6.90 10.46 -15.04
C LEU A 109 7.24 9.52 -16.22
N ASP A 110 8.28 9.85 -16.96
CA ASP A 110 8.65 9.24 -18.26
C ASP A 110 7.50 9.28 -19.27
N ASN A 111 6.91 10.47 -19.47
CA ASN A 111 5.73 10.72 -20.29
C ASN A 111 4.43 10.07 -19.78
N LEU A 112 4.39 9.59 -18.53
CA LEU A 112 3.16 9.11 -17.89
C LEU A 112 2.46 10.25 -17.15
N TYR A 113 1.21 10.50 -17.53
CA TYR A 113 0.29 11.38 -16.81
C TYR A 113 -0.88 10.55 -16.28
N ALA A 114 -1.09 10.56 -14.97
CA ALA A 114 -2.17 9.81 -14.34
C ALA A 114 -2.62 10.46 -13.02
N GLU A 115 -3.92 10.47 -12.78
CA GLU A 115 -4.49 10.85 -11.48
C GLU A 115 -5.40 9.73 -10.99
N LEU A 116 -5.22 9.35 -9.72
CA LEU A 116 -6.08 8.41 -9.03
C LEU A 116 -6.33 8.92 -7.61
N LYS A 117 -7.61 9.12 -7.29
CA LYS A 117 -8.06 9.37 -5.92
C LYS A 117 -9.09 8.32 -5.53
N PHE A 118 -8.79 7.60 -4.47
CA PHE A 118 -9.65 6.55 -3.94
C PHE A 118 -9.73 6.68 -2.42
N ASN A 119 -10.93 6.52 -1.87
CA ASN A 119 -11.10 6.34 -0.44
C ASN A 119 -12.31 5.43 -0.19
N GLY A 120 -12.23 4.60 0.85
CA GLY A 120 -13.33 3.69 1.13
C GLY A 120 -13.02 2.66 2.21
N VAL A 121 -14.08 1.97 2.62
CA VAL A 121 -13.97 0.80 3.49
C VAL A 121 -13.41 -0.40 2.72
N PHE A 122 -12.65 -1.25 3.40
CA PHE A 122 -12.13 -2.48 2.82
C PHE A 122 -12.19 -3.63 3.82
N ALA A 123 -12.31 -4.84 3.29
CA ALA A 123 -12.07 -6.09 4.01
C ALA A 123 -10.98 -6.87 3.25
N GLY A 124 -10.06 -7.51 3.97
CA GLY A 124 -8.93 -8.20 3.36
C GLY A 124 -8.37 -9.32 4.22
N ILE A 125 -7.50 -10.13 3.62
CA ILE A 125 -6.77 -11.21 4.28
C ILE A 125 -5.28 -10.90 4.10
N ALA A 126 -4.52 -10.94 5.19
CA ALA A 126 -3.07 -10.90 5.19
C ALA A 126 -2.54 -12.28 5.58
N VAL A 127 -1.52 -12.74 4.87
CA VAL A 127 -0.84 -14.01 5.15
C VAL A 127 0.65 -13.71 5.30
N HIS A 128 1.25 -14.17 6.38
CA HIS A 128 2.68 -14.08 6.64
C HIS A 128 3.25 -15.50 6.82
N PHE A 129 4.44 -15.75 6.29
CA PHE A 129 5.12 -17.06 6.24
C PHE A 129 6.62 -16.89 6.45
#